data_AF-A0A0C9YW48-F1
#
_entry.id   AF-A0A0C9YW48-F1
#
_cell.length_a   1.000
_cell.length_b   1.000
_cell.length_c   1.000
_cell.angle_alpha   90.00
_cell.angle_beta   90.00
_cell.angle_gamma   90.00
#
_symmetry.space_group_name_H-M   'P 1'
#
loop_
_entity.id
_entity.type
_entity.pdbx_description
1 polymer ?
#
loop_
_entity_poly.entity_id
_entity_poly.type
_entity_poly.pdbx_seq_one_letter_code
_entity_poly.pdbx_strand_id
1 'polypeptide(L)'
;MALEFFMTRCHAGDDEIIGHFKVHIYNLVSLQAVDEVLKTPKTDGINDKVEVVSDTRDRSTWDGSEEREDHTQVKLRLHSLFEEHGQTWGSGKLFPWKQMLCHLASSELILVNWPKGVMFPGEECASHTMPKGISDLMQVECSKLLAALNDTEDTQLHIQSIPWHKGAYMYHMIHNKATNTEKAALISSEEPAIIGAAPPHDSNKTQGKHMFCNLKTDQLGPKHMVNKAAT
;
A
#
# COMPACT_ATOMS: atom_id res chain seq x y z
N MET A 1 4.58 -33.06 8.99
CA MET A 1 3.53 -32.18 8.42
C MET A 1 4.11 -31.05 7.56
N ALA A 2 5.12 -30.28 7.99
CA ALA A 2 5.72 -29.24 7.12
C ALA A 2 6.57 -29.82 5.97
N LEU A 3 7.31 -30.91 6.18
CA LEU A 3 8.19 -31.50 5.16
C LEU A 3 7.42 -32.02 3.94
N GLU A 4 6.29 -32.70 4.18
CA GLU A 4 5.40 -33.19 3.12
C GLU A 4 4.84 -32.07 2.25
N PHE A 5 4.53 -30.91 2.85
CA PHE A 5 4.00 -29.75 2.11
C PHE A 5 4.98 -29.26 1.04
N PHE A 6 6.25 -29.06 1.38
CA PHE A 6 7.26 -28.57 0.43
C PHE A 6 7.60 -29.62 -0.63
N MET A 7 7.68 -30.89 -0.24
CA MET A 7 7.94 -32.01 -1.16
C MET A 7 6.81 -32.18 -2.19
N THR A 8 5.54 -32.08 -1.77
CA THR A 8 4.40 -32.31 -2.67
C THR A 8 3.94 -31.07 -3.44
N ARG A 9 4.09 -29.86 -2.90
CA ARG A 9 3.59 -28.63 -3.55
C ARG A 9 4.66 -27.85 -4.29
N CYS A 10 5.90 -27.86 -3.80
CA CYS A 10 6.96 -27.05 -4.38
C CYS A 10 7.93 -27.86 -5.25
N HIS A 11 7.85 -29.20 -5.22
CA HIS A 11 8.79 -30.10 -5.91
C HIS A 11 10.27 -29.76 -5.64
N ALA A 12 10.53 -29.14 -4.49
CA ALA A 12 11.85 -28.65 -4.11
C ALA A 12 12.62 -29.78 -3.42
N GLY A 13 13.87 -30.01 -3.84
CA GLY A 13 14.76 -30.95 -3.17
C GLY A 13 15.16 -30.48 -1.77
N ASP A 14 15.71 -31.37 -0.95
CA ASP A 14 16.12 -31.05 0.42
C ASP A 14 17.06 -29.83 0.49
N ASP A 15 18.05 -29.76 -0.41
CA ASP A 15 18.99 -28.64 -0.47
C ASP A 15 18.33 -27.30 -0.85
N GLU A 16 17.29 -27.36 -1.68
CA GLU A 16 16.57 -26.19 -2.18
C GLU A 16 15.63 -25.63 -1.09
N ILE A 17 14.99 -26.52 -0.34
CA ILE A 17 14.21 -26.20 0.86
C ILE A 17 15.13 -25.56 1.93
N ILE A 18 16.30 -26.15 2.17
CA ILE A 18 17.30 -25.59 3.10
C ILE A 18 17.77 -24.21 2.65
N GLY A 19 18.02 -24.03 1.35
CA GLY A 19 18.37 -22.74 0.76
C GLY A 19 17.30 -21.68 1.01
N HIS A 20 16.03 -22.03 0.77
CA HIS A 20 14.90 -21.14 0.99
C HIS A 20 14.77 -20.71 2.47
N PHE A 21 14.87 -21.66 3.40
CA PHE A 21 14.83 -21.36 4.83
C PHE A 21 16.01 -20.50 5.27
N LYS A 22 17.22 -20.77 4.77
CA LYS A 22 18.39 -19.93 5.06
C LYS A 22 18.14 -18.49 4.66
N VAL A 23 17.64 -18.23 3.45
CA VAL A 23 17.36 -16.86 2.98
C VAL A 23 16.36 -16.15 3.89
N HIS A 24 15.27 -16.82 4.29
CA HIS A 24 14.29 -16.24 5.20
C HIS A 24 14.84 -15.99 6.60
N ILE A 25 15.63 -16.91 7.15
CA ILE A 25 16.27 -16.74 8.46
C ILE A 25 17.28 -15.59 8.43
N TYR A 26 18.13 -15.51 7.40
CA TYR A 26 19.09 -14.41 7.26
C TYR A 26 18.39 -13.06 7.14
N ASN A 27 17.31 -12.97 6.35
CA ASN A 27 16.54 -11.74 6.22
C ASN A 27 15.91 -11.33 7.57
N LEU A 28 15.30 -12.28 8.28
CA LEU A 28 14.70 -12.02 9.59
C LEU A 28 15.73 -11.57 10.63
N VAL A 29 16.86 -12.29 10.74
CA VAL A 29 17.95 -11.96 11.67
C VAL A 29 18.57 -10.61 11.31
N SER A 30 18.73 -10.31 10.02
CA SER A 30 19.22 -9.01 9.56
C SER A 30 18.28 -7.88 9.95
N LEU A 31 16.96 -8.07 9.81
CA LEU A 31 15.96 -7.06 10.21
C LEU A 31 15.98 -6.83 11.72
N GLN A 32 16.10 -7.88 12.53
CA GLN A 32 16.21 -7.77 13.99
C GLN A 32 17.49 -7.04 14.41
N ALA A 33 18.63 -7.35 13.79
CA ALA A 33 19.89 -6.68 14.09
C ALA A 33 19.84 -5.17 13.78
N VAL A 34 19.19 -4.79 12.68
CA VAL A 34 18.99 -3.37 12.32
C VAL A 34 18.08 -2.67 13.33
N ASP A 35 17.01 -3.33 13.78
CA ASP A 35 16.07 -2.79 14.76
C ASP A 35 16.74 -2.56 16.14
N GLU A 36 17.59 -3.48 16.59
CA GLU A 36 18.37 -3.33 17.82
C GLU A 36 19.33 -2.13 17.77
N VAL A 37 20.02 -1.91 16.64
CA VAL A 37 20.92 -0.75 16.46
C VAL A 37 20.12 0.56 16.50
N LEU A 38 18.95 0.60 15.86
CA LEU A 38 18.10 1.79 15.81
C LEU A 38 17.44 2.11 17.16
N LYS A 39 17.24 1.10 18.02
CA LYS A 39 16.69 1.26 19.36
C LYS A 39 17.71 1.70 20.41
N THR A 40 19.00 1.78 20.09
CA THR A 40 19.99 2.30 21.05
C THR A 40 19.72 3.78 21.34
N PRO A 41 19.34 4.15 22.57
CA PRO A 41 19.13 5.55 22.93
C PRO A 41 20.47 6.27 22.82
N LYS A 42 20.48 7.41 22.11
CA LYS A 42 21.64 8.31 22.04
C LYS A 42 22.04 8.71 23.46
N THR A 43 23.05 8.06 24.00
CA THR A 43 23.83 8.57 25.13
C THR A 43 24.82 9.57 24.57
N ASP A 44 24.63 10.83 24.97
CA ASP A 44 25.56 11.92 24.70
C ASP A 44 26.95 11.59 25.28
N GLY A 45 27.97 11.71 24.43
CA GLY A 45 29.35 11.92 24.86
C GLY A 45 30.29 10.73 24.68
N ILE A 46 31.22 10.87 23.73
CA ILE A 46 32.69 10.91 23.94
C ILE A 46 33.38 10.57 22.60
N ASN A 47 34.33 11.45 22.23
CA ASN A 47 35.21 11.35 21.08
C ASN A 47 35.87 9.98 20.97
N ASP A 48 35.80 9.36 19.78
CA ASP A 48 36.93 8.59 19.30
C ASP A 48 37.11 8.79 17.79
N LYS A 49 38.32 9.26 17.44
CA LYS A 49 38.75 9.50 16.07
C LYS A 49 39.23 8.17 15.50
N VAL A 50 38.42 7.54 14.66
CA VAL A 50 38.91 6.52 13.73
C VAL A 50 38.78 7.07 12.31
N GLU A 51 39.90 7.53 11.76
CA GLU A 51 40.06 7.83 10.35
C GLU A 51 39.94 6.52 9.55
N VAL A 52 38.73 6.25 9.05
CA VAL A 52 38.53 5.31 7.96
C VAL A 52 38.50 6.12 6.67
N VAL A 53 39.65 6.14 6.00
CA VAL A 53 39.79 6.60 4.61
C VAL A 53 38.91 5.70 3.75
N SER A 54 37.70 6.15 3.45
CA SER A 54 36.83 5.55 2.45
C SER A 54 36.84 6.45 1.22
N ASP A 55 37.38 5.83 0.17
CA ASP A 55 37.52 6.29 -1.20
C ASP A 55 36.23 6.97 -1.69
N THR A 56 36.24 8.30 -1.73
CA THR A 56 35.19 9.17 -2.26
C THR A 56 35.17 9.03 -3.78
N ARG A 57 34.59 7.93 -4.26
CA ARG A 57 34.06 7.91 -5.62
C ARG A 57 32.93 8.91 -5.68
N ASP A 58 33.13 9.92 -6.52
CA ASP A 58 32.15 10.88 -7.04
C ASP A 58 30.77 10.24 -7.18
N ARG A 59 30.01 10.29 -6.08
CA ARG A 59 28.58 10.16 -6.09
C ARG A 59 28.12 11.50 -6.61
N SER A 60 28.07 11.61 -7.94
CA SER A 60 27.41 12.74 -8.60
C SER A 60 26.20 13.09 -7.75
N THR A 61 26.28 14.27 -7.14
CA THR A 61 25.20 14.90 -6.42
C THR A 61 24.05 14.83 -7.38
N TRP A 62 23.17 13.85 -7.18
CA TRP A 62 21.90 13.76 -7.88
C TRP A 62 21.18 14.98 -7.36
N ASP A 63 21.38 16.06 -8.12
CA ASP A 63 20.79 17.37 -7.95
C ASP A 63 19.36 17.15 -7.47
N GLY A 64 19.08 17.69 -6.29
CA GLY A 64 17.86 17.44 -5.57
C GLY A 64 16.73 17.87 -6.47
N SER A 65 16.19 16.91 -7.24
CA SER A 65 15.06 17.15 -8.11
C SER A 65 13.99 17.68 -7.19
N GLU A 66 13.77 18.97 -7.30
CA GLU A 66 12.88 19.74 -6.45
C GLU A 66 11.58 18.94 -6.41
N GLU A 67 11.31 18.36 -5.23
CA GLU A 67 10.17 17.48 -5.09
C GLU A 67 8.96 18.30 -5.49
N ARG A 68 8.25 17.85 -6.52
CA ARG A 68 7.21 18.67 -7.11
C ARG A 68 6.17 18.96 -6.04
N GLU A 69 5.81 20.23 -5.91
CA GLU A 69 4.89 20.70 -4.87
C GLU A 69 3.57 19.90 -4.85
N ASP A 70 3.07 19.49 -6.01
CA ASP A 70 1.87 18.65 -6.11
C ASP A 70 2.07 17.24 -5.52
N HIS A 71 3.26 16.64 -5.64
CA HIS A 71 3.58 15.37 -4.98
C HIS A 71 3.60 15.51 -3.46
N THR A 72 4.22 16.57 -2.95
CA THR A 72 4.25 16.89 -1.51
C THR A 72 2.84 17.04 -0.94
N GLN A 73 1.97 17.79 -1.62
CA GLN A 73 0.59 17.99 -1.18
C GLN A 73 -0.22 16.69 -1.17
N VAL A 74 -0.07 15.84 -2.20
CA VAL A 74 -0.75 14.53 -2.23
C VAL A 74 -0.28 13.67 -1.06
N LYS A 75 1.04 13.59 -0.80
CA LYS A 75 1.58 12.84 0.34
C LYS A 75 1.00 13.31 1.67
N LEU A 76 1.01 14.62 1.90
CA LEU A 76 0.51 15.21 3.14
C LEU A 76 -0.97 14.92 3.35
N ARG A 77 -1.80 15.08 2.30
CA ARG A 77 -3.24 14.82 2.39
C ARG A 77 -3.57 13.36 2.61
N LEU A 78 -2.88 12.45 1.91
CA LEU A 78 -3.04 11.02 2.17
C LEU A 78 -2.59 10.67 3.59
N HIS A 79 -1.47 11.22 4.06
CA HIS A 79 -0.99 10.98 5.42
C HIS A 79 -2.02 11.39 6.47
N SER A 80 -2.57 12.61 6.35
CA SER A 80 -3.64 13.07 7.24
C SER A 80 -4.87 12.15 7.19
N LEU A 81 -5.28 11.71 5.99
CA LEU A 81 -6.41 10.78 5.85
C LEU A 81 -6.17 9.44 6.57
N PHE A 82 -4.94 8.91 6.51
CA PHE A 82 -4.55 7.68 7.23
C PHE A 82 -4.47 7.90 8.75
N GLU A 83 -3.92 9.04 9.20
CA GLU A 83 -3.82 9.40 10.62
C GLU A 83 -5.20 9.55 11.28
N GLU A 84 -6.19 10.09 10.57
CA GLU A 84 -7.58 10.15 11.01
C GLU A 84 -8.17 8.76 11.33
N HIS A 85 -7.61 7.71 10.73
CA HIS A 85 -7.99 6.30 10.94
C HIS A 85 -7.02 5.55 11.87
N GLY A 86 -6.21 6.29 12.63
CA GLY A 86 -5.25 5.73 13.59
C GLY A 86 -4.06 5.01 12.96
N GLN A 87 -3.84 5.19 11.65
CA GLN A 87 -2.69 4.65 10.96
C GLN A 87 -1.55 5.67 11.01
N THR A 88 -0.47 5.31 11.70
CA THR A 88 0.77 6.09 11.66
C THR A 88 1.74 5.42 10.72
N TRP A 89 2.24 6.17 9.75
CA TRP A 89 3.32 5.70 8.91
C TRP A 89 4.63 6.18 9.52
N GLY A 90 5.64 5.32 9.54
CA GLY A 90 6.95 5.72 10.07
C GLY A 90 7.41 7.02 9.38
N SER A 91 8.10 7.89 10.10
CA SER A 91 8.64 9.17 9.63
C SER A 91 9.74 9.04 8.57
N GLY A 92 9.76 7.93 7.84
CA GLY A 92 10.70 7.66 6.77
C GLY A 92 10.60 8.70 5.66
N LYS A 93 11.73 8.91 4.98
CA LYS A 93 11.87 9.88 3.90
C LYS A 93 10.94 9.63 2.70
N LEU A 94 10.41 8.42 2.56
CA LEU A 94 9.62 8.01 1.40
C LEU A 94 8.21 7.61 1.82
N PHE A 95 7.22 8.20 1.14
CA PHE A 95 5.84 7.76 1.24
C PHE A 95 5.72 6.32 0.71
N PRO A 96 5.18 5.37 1.49
CA PRO A 96 5.10 3.95 1.14
C PRO A 96 4.04 3.66 0.08
N TRP A 97 4.16 4.25 -1.10
CA TRP A 97 3.16 4.20 -2.19
C TRP A 97 2.75 2.76 -2.50
N LYS A 98 3.72 1.88 -2.78
CA LYS A 98 3.44 0.47 -3.09
C LYS A 98 2.94 -0.32 -1.87
N GLN A 99 3.50 -0.06 -0.68
CA GLN A 99 3.14 -0.78 0.54
C GLN A 99 1.80 -0.33 1.12
N MET A 100 1.23 0.78 0.63
CA MET A 100 -0.07 1.30 1.04
C MET A 100 -1.17 0.23 0.99
N LEU A 101 -1.18 -0.61 -0.05
CA LEU A 101 -2.15 -1.71 -0.19
C LEU A 101 -2.02 -2.74 0.94
N CYS A 102 -0.79 -3.10 1.31
CA CYS A 102 -0.54 -4.03 2.41
C CYS A 102 -0.95 -3.44 3.76
N HIS A 103 -0.73 -2.13 3.94
CA HIS A 103 -1.16 -1.42 5.15
C HIS A 103 -2.68 -1.35 5.26
N LEU A 104 -3.37 -1.03 4.18
CA LEU A 104 -4.84 -1.07 4.10
C LEU A 104 -5.37 -2.45 4.52
N ALA A 105 -4.88 -3.53 3.91
CA ALA A 105 -5.28 -4.88 4.26
C ALA A 105 -4.98 -5.28 5.70
N SER A 106 -3.78 -4.97 6.19
CA SER A 106 -3.36 -5.35 7.53
C SER A 106 -4.17 -4.67 8.63
N SER A 107 -4.72 -3.50 8.30
CA SER A 107 -5.51 -2.66 9.20
C SER A 107 -7.01 -2.75 8.95
N GLU A 108 -7.47 -3.66 8.07
CA GLU A 108 -8.90 -3.85 7.76
C GLU A 108 -9.56 -2.58 7.21
N LEU A 109 -8.78 -1.81 6.45
CA LEU A 109 -9.17 -0.57 5.81
C LEU A 109 -9.23 -0.77 4.31
N ILE A 110 -10.20 -0.12 3.67
CA ILE A 110 -10.25 0.02 2.22
C ILE A 110 -10.29 1.51 1.87
N LEU A 111 -9.74 1.86 0.72
CA LEU A 111 -9.77 3.22 0.21
C LEU A 111 -10.82 3.31 -0.90
N VAL A 112 -11.81 4.18 -0.76
CA VAL A 112 -13.00 4.24 -1.61
C VAL A 112 -13.05 5.53 -2.40
N ASN A 113 -13.61 5.49 -3.61
CA ASN A 113 -13.67 6.61 -4.56
C ASN A 113 -12.32 7.03 -5.15
N TRP A 114 -11.42 6.08 -5.42
CA TRP A 114 -10.16 6.41 -6.09
C TRP A 114 -10.41 7.04 -7.47
N PRO A 115 -9.86 8.23 -7.76
CA PRO A 115 -10.26 9.02 -8.92
C PRO A 115 -9.93 8.35 -10.25
N LYS A 116 -10.86 8.50 -11.21
CA LYS A 116 -10.71 7.92 -12.54
C LYS A 116 -9.53 8.52 -13.30
N GLY A 117 -8.70 7.63 -13.85
CA GLY A 117 -7.54 8.01 -14.66
C GLY A 117 -6.41 8.60 -13.82
N VAL A 118 -6.37 8.26 -12.52
CA VAL A 118 -5.19 8.36 -11.66
C VAL A 118 -4.67 6.95 -11.46
N MET A 119 -3.39 6.73 -11.75
CA MET A 119 -2.71 5.46 -11.55
C MET A 119 -2.85 4.97 -10.10
N PHE A 120 -3.13 3.68 -9.92
CA PHE A 120 -3.17 3.09 -8.57
C PHE A 120 -1.76 2.96 -7.97
N PRO A 121 -1.68 2.88 -6.65
CA PRO A 121 -0.42 2.59 -5.98
C PRO A 121 0.15 1.24 -6.38
N GLY A 122 1.38 1.25 -6.92
CA GLY A 122 2.08 0.05 -7.38
C GLY A 122 1.64 -0.48 -8.76
N GLU A 123 0.72 0.18 -9.46
CA GLU A 123 0.40 -0.12 -10.87
C GLU A 123 1.63 0.20 -11.75
N GLU A 124 1.91 -0.67 -12.72
CA GLU A 124 3.06 -0.49 -13.63
C GLU A 124 2.74 0.56 -14.69
N CYS A 125 3.64 1.54 -14.83
CA CYS A 125 3.54 2.52 -15.90
C CYS A 125 4.15 1.96 -17.19
N ALA A 126 3.39 1.96 -18.29
CA ALA A 126 3.81 1.39 -19.57
C ALA A 126 5.12 1.99 -20.14
N SER A 127 5.48 3.21 -19.73
CA SER A 127 6.71 3.88 -20.18
C SER A 127 7.96 3.55 -19.36
N HIS A 128 7.82 2.88 -18.21
CA HIS A 128 8.93 2.63 -17.30
C HIS A 128 9.01 1.17 -16.90
N THR A 129 10.22 0.63 -17.00
CA THR A 129 10.51 -0.75 -16.56
C THR A 129 10.42 -0.92 -15.04
N MET A 130 10.39 0.17 -14.26
CA MET A 130 10.16 0.14 -12.82
C MET A 130 9.39 1.38 -12.36
N PRO A 131 8.17 1.24 -11.80
CA PRO A 131 7.48 2.37 -11.19
C PRO A 131 8.26 2.83 -9.94
N LYS A 132 8.54 4.14 -9.86
CA LYS A 132 9.25 4.81 -8.76
C LYS A 132 8.32 5.35 -7.68
N GLY A 133 7.03 5.05 -7.74
CA GLY A 133 6.06 5.38 -6.70
C GLY A 133 5.22 6.59 -7.08
N ILE A 134 4.93 7.46 -6.12
CA ILE A 134 4.08 8.64 -6.35
C ILE A 134 4.67 9.62 -7.38
N SER A 135 5.99 9.58 -7.55
CA SER A 135 6.72 10.37 -8.55
C SER A 135 6.32 10.05 -9.99
N ASP A 136 5.71 8.88 -10.24
CA ASP A 136 5.20 8.49 -11.56
C ASP A 136 3.87 9.16 -11.90
N LEU A 137 3.18 9.78 -10.92
CA LEU A 137 1.94 10.49 -11.18
C LEU A 137 2.22 11.75 -12.00
N MET A 138 1.52 11.87 -13.12
CA MET A 138 1.49 13.09 -13.92
C MET A 138 0.83 14.22 -13.13
N GLN A 139 1.11 15.47 -13.51
CA GLN A 139 0.49 16.65 -12.88
C GLN A 139 -1.05 16.60 -12.92
N VAL A 140 -1.62 16.13 -14.05
CA VAL A 140 -3.07 15.96 -14.21
C VAL A 140 -3.64 14.92 -13.24
N GLU A 141 -2.87 13.89 -12.92
CA GLU A 141 -3.27 12.85 -11.98
C GLU A 141 -3.20 13.35 -10.54
N CYS A 142 -2.14 14.07 -10.18
CA CYS A 142 -2.01 14.71 -8.88
C CYS A 142 -3.15 15.70 -8.63
N SER A 143 -3.51 16.50 -9.64
CA SER A 143 -4.62 17.46 -9.53
C SER A 143 -5.95 16.77 -9.28
N LYS A 144 -6.24 15.67 -9.99
CA LYS A 144 -7.45 14.85 -9.78
C LYS A 144 -7.46 14.21 -8.40
N LEU A 145 -6.32 13.72 -7.94
CA LEU A 145 -6.20 13.09 -6.62
C LEU A 145 -6.38 14.11 -5.49
N LEU A 146 -5.79 15.29 -5.61
CA LEU A 146 -6.03 16.40 -4.69
C LEU A 146 -7.48 16.86 -4.72
N ALA A 147 -8.11 16.96 -5.89
CA ALA A 147 -9.53 17.30 -5.99
C ALA A 147 -10.40 16.27 -5.24
N ALA A 148 -10.15 14.97 -5.43
CA ALA A 148 -10.88 13.91 -4.73
C ALA A 148 -10.64 13.89 -3.21
N LEU A 149 -9.43 14.22 -2.75
CA LEU A 149 -9.10 14.31 -1.32
C LEU A 149 -9.72 15.52 -0.62
N ASN A 150 -9.86 16.64 -1.34
CA ASN A 150 -10.41 17.89 -0.79
C ASN A 150 -11.91 18.05 -1.06
N ASP A 151 -12.54 17.10 -1.77
CA ASP A 151 -13.98 17.09 -2.00
C ASP A 151 -14.73 16.96 -0.66
N THR A 152 -15.92 17.55 -0.57
CA THR A 152 -16.79 17.49 0.60
C THR A 152 -18.08 16.70 0.36
N GLU A 153 -18.26 16.22 -0.86
CA GLU A 153 -19.44 15.48 -1.30
C GLU A 153 -19.26 13.96 -1.14
N ASP A 154 -20.31 13.19 -1.46
CA ASP A 154 -20.30 11.71 -1.43
C ASP A 154 -19.24 11.07 -2.37
N THR A 155 -18.63 11.87 -3.24
CA THR A 155 -17.55 11.47 -4.16
C THR A 155 -16.15 11.62 -3.56
N GLN A 156 -16.02 12.11 -2.32
CA GLN A 156 -14.75 12.26 -1.64
C GLN A 156 -13.99 10.93 -1.54
N LEU A 157 -12.69 10.98 -1.82
CA LEU A 157 -11.76 9.89 -1.53
C LEU A 157 -11.63 9.75 -0.01
N HIS A 158 -12.11 8.63 0.52
CA HIS A 158 -12.13 8.39 1.95
C HIS A 158 -11.69 6.96 2.27
N ILE A 159 -11.24 6.77 3.50
CA ILE A 159 -10.98 5.44 4.04
C ILE A 159 -12.28 4.94 4.67
N GLN A 160 -12.60 3.68 4.38
CA GLN A 160 -13.69 2.97 5.03
C GLN A 160 -13.07 1.81 5.81
N SER A 161 -13.34 1.78 7.13
CA SER A 161 -13.12 0.55 7.89
C SER A 161 -14.18 -0.45 7.45
N ILE A 162 -13.78 -1.68 7.14
CA ILE A 162 -14.74 -2.73 6.81
C ILE A 162 -15.67 -2.87 8.03
N PRO A 163 -16.98 -2.56 7.88
CA PRO A 163 -17.87 -2.56 9.01
C PRO A 163 -18.00 -4.00 9.48
N TRP A 164 -17.42 -4.25 10.66
CA TRP A 164 -17.72 -5.43 11.46
C TRP A 164 -19.23 -5.62 11.40
N HIS A 165 -19.72 -6.74 10.87
CA HIS A 165 -21.13 -7.08 10.91
C HIS A 165 -21.56 -7.29 12.38
N LYS A 166 -21.72 -6.19 13.13
CA LYS A 166 -22.19 -6.18 14.53
C LYS A 166 -23.65 -6.60 14.65
N GLY A 167 -24.36 -6.78 13.53
CA GLY A 167 -25.80 -7.09 13.51
C GLY A 167 -26.20 -8.51 13.11
N ALA A 168 -25.30 -9.33 12.54
CA ALA A 168 -25.69 -10.66 12.04
C ALA A 168 -25.26 -11.83 12.95
N TYR A 169 -24.42 -11.59 13.95
CA TYR A 169 -23.78 -12.67 14.70
C TYR A 169 -23.81 -12.48 16.22
N MET A 170 -25.00 -12.29 16.80
CA MET A 170 -25.19 -12.69 18.20
C MET A 170 -25.28 -14.23 18.34
N TYR A 171 -25.61 -14.95 17.26
CA TYR A 171 -25.67 -16.42 17.24
C TYR A 171 -24.36 -17.11 16.82
N HIS A 172 -23.30 -16.36 16.52
CA HIS A 172 -21.99 -16.94 16.16
C HIS A 172 -20.88 -16.56 17.15
N MET A 173 -21.26 -16.25 18.39
CA MET A 173 -20.32 -16.03 19.50
C MET A 173 -19.77 -17.33 20.13
N ILE A 174 -20.01 -18.51 19.54
CA ILE A 174 -19.45 -19.79 20.04
C ILE A 174 -18.19 -20.22 19.27
N HIS A 175 -17.84 -19.59 18.14
CA HIS A 175 -16.62 -19.92 17.40
C HIS A 175 -15.77 -18.68 17.12
N ASN A 176 -14.71 -18.54 17.92
CA ASN A 176 -13.68 -17.49 17.92
C ASN A 176 -12.78 -17.50 16.64
N LYS A 177 -13.35 -17.80 15.46
CA LYS A 177 -12.64 -18.02 14.19
C LYS A 177 -13.05 -17.04 13.08
N ALA A 178 -14.13 -16.29 13.26
CA ALA A 178 -14.73 -15.46 12.19
C ALA A 178 -14.03 -14.10 11.97
N THR A 179 -13.31 -13.55 12.95
CA THR A 179 -12.60 -12.25 12.80
C THR A 179 -11.37 -12.33 11.90
N ASN A 180 -10.92 -13.54 11.54
CA ASN A 180 -9.76 -13.71 10.68
C ASN A 180 -10.15 -13.76 9.19
N THR A 181 -11.43 -13.90 8.84
CA THR A 181 -11.83 -14.22 7.46
C THR A 181 -11.76 -13.02 6.53
N GLU A 182 -12.25 -11.84 6.92
CA GLU A 182 -12.27 -10.66 6.05
C GLU A 182 -10.89 -10.00 5.92
N LYS A 183 -10.15 -9.91 7.04
CA LYS A 183 -8.73 -9.55 6.98
C LYS A 183 -7.95 -10.53 6.12
N ALA A 184 -8.21 -11.84 6.25
CA ALA A 184 -7.62 -12.82 5.36
C ALA A 184 -8.07 -12.61 3.91
N ALA A 185 -9.31 -12.18 3.63
CA ALA A 185 -9.78 -11.89 2.28
C ALA A 185 -9.02 -10.72 1.64
N LEU A 186 -8.80 -9.61 2.36
CA LEU A 186 -7.96 -8.50 1.88
C LEU A 186 -6.51 -8.96 1.67
N ILE A 187 -5.91 -9.63 2.67
CA ILE A 187 -4.52 -10.10 2.59
C ILE A 187 -4.32 -11.13 1.47
N SER A 188 -5.28 -12.04 1.28
CA SER A 188 -5.28 -13.04 0.20
C SER A 188 -5.74 -12.49 -1.14
N SER A 189 -6.14 -11.21 -1.19
CA SER A 189 -6.60 -10.52 -2.40
C SER A 189 -7.88 -11.09 -3.01
N GLU A 190 -8.79 -11.59 -2.15
CA GLU A 190 -10.17 -11.93 -2.51
C GLU A 190 -11.07 -10.68 -2.51
N GLU A 191 -10.75 -9.70 -1.65
CA GLU A 191 -11.42 -8.39 -1.57
C GLU A 191 -10.47 -7.26 -1.98
N PRO A 192 -10.98 -6.17 -2.58
CA PRO A 192 -10.14 -5.08 -3.05
C PRO A 192 -9.71 -4.17 -1.90
N ALA A 193 -8.45 -3.73 -1.92
CA ALA A 193 -7.93 -2.74 -0.99
C ALA A 193 -8.27 -1.30 -1.42
N ILE A 194 -8.45 -1.07 -2.72
CA ILE A 194 -8.89 0.23 -3.25
C ILE A 194 -10.04 0.03 -4.22
N ILE A 195 -11.09 0.82 -4.03
CA ILE A 195 -12.27 0.88 -4.88
C ILE A 195 -12.26 2.20 -5.64
N GLY A 196 -12.21 2.12 -6.97
CA GLY A 196 -12.28 3.28 -7.86
C GLY A 196 -13.64 3.94 -7.86
N ALA A 197 -13.65 5.24 -8.11
CA ALA A 197 -14.87 6.01 -8.28
C ALA A 197 -15.70 5.47 -9.46
N ALA A 198 -17.03 5.61 -9.35
CA ALA A 198 -17.95 5.34 -10.44
C ALA A 198 -17.55 6.16 -11.68
N PRO A 199 -17.46 5.55 -12.88
CA PRO A 199 -17.16 6.32 -14.07
C PRO A 199 -18.27 7.35 -14.35
N PRO A 200 -17.93 8.51 -14.94
CA PRO A 200 -18.91 9.52 -15.35
C PRO A 200 -19.75 9.02 -16.52
N HIS A 201 -21.02 9.45 -16.63
CA HIS A 201 -22.04 8.96 -17.57
C HIS A 201 -21.65 8.93 -19.07
N ASP A 202 -20.60 9.65 -19.48
CA ASP A 202 -20.05 9.71 -20.84
C ASP A 202 -18.86 8.75 -21.08
N SER A 203 -18.41 8.07 -20.03
CA SER A 203 -17.35 7.06 -20.05
C SER A 203 -17.72 5.83 -20.88
N ASN A 204 -16.77 5.32 -21.66
CA ASN A 204 -16.87 4.01 -22.33
C ASN A 204 -16.74 2.81 -21.37
N LYS A 205 -16.43 3.05 -20.09
CA LYS A 205 -16.39 2.02 -19.04
C LYS A 205 -17.71 2.00 -18.28
N THR A 206 -18.28 0.80 -18.14
CA THR A 206 -19.53 0.54 -17.42
C THR A 206 -19.37 0.50 -15.91
N GLN A 207 -18.15 0.30 -15.41
CA GLN A 207 -17.84 0.12 -13.99
C GLN A 207 -16.49 0.74 -13.63
N GLY A 208 -16.31 1.05 -12.34
CA GLY A 208 -15.05 1.49 -11.76
C GLY A 208 -14.02 0.37 -11.68
N LYS A 209 -12.77 0.73 -11.38
CA LYS A 209 -11.70 -0.24 -11.17
C LYS A 209 -11.63 -0.69 -9.71
N HIS A 210 -11.12 -1.89 -9.48
CA HIS A 210 -10.61 -2.32 -8.18
C HIS A 210 -9.09 -2.51 -8.22
N MET A 211 -8.43 -2.35 -7.07
CA MET A 211 -7.05 -2.76 -6.86
C MET A 211 -6.96 -3.65 -5.62
N PHE A 212 -6.31 -4.80 -5.78
CA PHE A 212 -6.13 -5.81 -4.73
C PHE A 212 -4.70 -5.74 -4.15
N CYS A 213 -4.46 -6.35 -2.98
CA CYS A 213 -3.14 -6.33 -2.34
C CYS A 213 -2.03 -7.00 -3.15
N ASN A 214 -2.39 -7.96 -4.00
CA ASN A 214 -1.47 -8.60 -4.96
C ASN A 214 -1.19 -7.75 -6.22
N LEU A 215 -1.59 -6.47 -6.23
CA LEU A 215 -1.41 -5.50 -7.33
C LEU A 215 -2.22 -5.80 -8.59
N LYS A 216 -3.10 -6.81 -8.56
CA LYS A 216 -4.02 -7.04 -9.67
C LYS A 216 -5.11 -5.98 -9.65
N THR A 217 -5.66 -5.71 -10.84
CA THR A 217 -6.81 -4.83 -11.01
C THR A 217 -7.90 -5.53 -11.81
N ASP A 218 -9.14 -5.16 -11.56
CA ASP A 218 -10.29 -5.53 -12.38
C ASP A 218 -11.17 -4.31 -12.70
N GLN A 219 -12.30 -4.53 -13.38
CA GLN A 219 -13.30 -3.52 -13.73
C GLN A 219 -14.66 -3.86 -13.10
N LEU A 220 -14.67 -4.41 -11.89
CA LEU A 220 -15.88 -4.85 -11.19
C LEU A 220 -16.35 -3.84 -10.12
N GLY A 221 -15.85 -2.62 -10.16
CA GLY A 221 -16.19 -1.57 -9.21
C GLY A 221 -17.58 -0.96 -9.38
N PRO A 222 -17.81 0.18 -8.71
CA PRO A 222 -19.09 0.89 -8.73
C PRO A 222 -19.59 1.09 -10.16
N LYS A 223 -20.90 0.87 -10.35
CA LYS A 223 -21.54 1.07 -11.64
C LYS A 223 -21.42 2.53 -12.06
N HIS A 224 -21.37 2.72 -13.36
CA HIS A 224 -21.46 4.00 -14.03
C HIS A 224 -22.56 4.89 -13.46
N MET A 225 -22.25 6.19 -13.32
CA MET A 225 -23.23 7.16 -12.83
C MET A 225 -24.40 7.29 -13.80
N VAL A 226 -25.63 7.27 -13.28
CA VAL A 226 -26.84 7.46 -14.08
C VAL A 226 -26.91 8.92 -14.57
N ASN A 227 -27.27 9.11 -15.83
CA ASN A 227 -27.51 10.45 -16.37
C ASN A 227 -28.82 11.02 -15.78
N LYS A 228 -28.69 11.92 -14.80
CA LYS A 228 -29.84 12.60 -14.15
C LYS A 228 -30.71 13.40 -15.13
N ALA A 229 -30.18 13.81 -16.28
CA ALA A 229 -30.94 14.55 -17.28
C ALA A 229 -31.82 13.67 -18.18
N ALA A 230 -31.62 12.34 -18.13
CA ALA A 230 -32.35 11.37 -18.94
C ALA A 230 -33.43 10.60 -18.16
N THR A 231 -33.70 11.00 -16.91
CA THR A 231 -34.72 10.41 -16.00
C THR A 231 -35.83 11.41 -15.74
#